data_AF-A0A521WTZ6-F1
#
_entry.id   AF-A0A521WTZ6-F1
#
_cell.length_a   1.000
_cell.length_b   1.000
_cell.length_c   1.000
_cell.angle_alpha   90.00
_cell.angle_beta   90.00
_cell.angle_gamma   90.00
#
_symmetry.space_group_name_H-M   'P 1'
#
loop_
_entity.id
_entity.type
_entity.pdbx_description
1 polymer ?
#
loop_
_entity_poly.entity_id
_entity_poly.type
_entity_poly.pdbx_seq_one_letter_code
_entity_poly.pdbx_strand_id
1 'polypeptide(L)'
;MNVTQTITPKEILSKKTKEGLLYKDIGNGRIECYSCGHRCAIGEGRDGICKVRFNRGGKLYVPWGYVAALQLDPIEKKPFFHALPGNLAMSFGMLGCDYQCGYCQNWLTSQTLRDSKASAEFQAVTPEDIAFLAHQ
;
A
#
# COMPACT_ATOMS: atom_id res chain seq x y z
N MET A 1 -19.66 -31.00 -3.00
CA MET A 1 -19.56 -29.68 -3.66
C MET A 1 -18.31 -29.01 -3.12
N ASN A 2 -17.19 -29.07 -3.84
CA ASN A 2 -15.97 -28.38 -3.44
C ASN A 2 -16.12 -26.90 -3.78
N VAL A 3 -16.44 -26.09 -2.78
CA VAL A 3 -16.31 -24.64 -2.89
C VAL A 3 -14.81 -24.37 -2.99
N THR A 4 -14.32 -24.09 -4.19
CA THR A 4 -12.99 -23.53 -4.39
C THR A 4 -12.96 -22.20 -3.63
N GLN A 5 -12.41 -22.19 -2.41
CA GLN A 5 -12.29 -20.99 -1.60
C GLN A 5 -11.49 -19.96 -2.41
N THR A 6 -12.18 -18.95 -2.93
CA THR A 6 -11.56 -17.86 -3.67
C THR A 6 -10.87 -16.96 -2.65
N ILE A 7 -9.54 -17.04 -2.59
CA ILE A 7 -8.76 -16.23 -1.64
C ILE A 7 -8.94 -14.75 -2.01
N THR A 8 -9.36 -13.93 -1.06
CA THR A 8 -9.60 -12.50 -1.27
C THR A 8 -8.28 -11.74 -1.39
N PRO A 9 -8.24 -10.58 -2.08
CA PRO A 9 -7.07 -9.71 -2.11
C PRO A 9 -6.57 -9.34 -0.71
N LYS A 10 -7.48 -9.17 0.26
CA LYS A 10 -7.13 -8.87 1.65
C LYS A 10 -6.36 -10.02 2.31
N GLU A 11 -6.77 -11.26 2.10
CA GLU A 11 -6.08 -12.44 2.66
C GLU A 11 -4.70 -12.67 2.03
N ILE A 12 -4.54 -12.34 0.74
CA ILE A 12 -3.24 -12.39 0.06
C ILE A 12 -2.32 -11.31 0.64
N LEU A 13 -2.82 -10.07 0.72
CA LEU A 13 -2.01 -8.93 1.16
C LEU A 13 -1.69 -8.94 2.65
N SER A 14 -2.51 -9.57 3.50
CA SER A 14 -2.20 -9.73 4.93
C SER A 14 -0.92 -10.55 5.15
N LYS A 15 -0.59 -11.46 4.22
CA LYS A 15 0.67 -12.24 4.22
C LYS A 15 1.86 -11.45 3.70
N LYS A 16 1.63 -10.34 3.00
CA LYS A 16 2.65 -9.43 2.46
C LYS A 16 2.76 -8.18 3.33
N THR A 17 2.96 -8.40 4.63
CA THR A 17 3.12 -7.34 5.63
C THR A 17 4.29 -7.61 6.56
N LYS A 18 4.76 -6.56 7.22
CA LYS A 18 5.69 -6.64 8.35
C LYS A 18 5.25 -5.73 9.48
N GLU A 19 5.84 -5.89 10.65
CA GLU A 19 5.65 -4.95 11.77
C GLU A 19 6.16 -3.56 11.36
N GLY A 20 5.29 -2.56 11.48
CA GLY A 20 5.57 -1.15 11.23
C GLY A 20 6.03 -0.44 12.49
N LEU A 21 6.84 0.60 12.33
CA LEU A 21 7.44 1.34 13.46
C LEU A 21 6.65 2.62 13.81
N LEU A 22 5.78 3.09 12.92
CA LEU A 22 5.11 4.40 13.03
C LEU A 22 3.77 4.28 13.75
N TYR A 23 3.79 3.92 15.03
CA TYR A 23 2.60 3.90 15.87
C TYR A 23 2.93 4.12 17.35
N LYS A 24 1.89 4.38 18.13
CA LYS A 24 1.94 4.40 19.59
C LYS A 24 0.85 3.50 20.15
N ASP A 25 1.16 2.72 21.19
CA ASP A 25 0.13 2.05 22.00
C ASP A 25 -0.66 3.10 22.80
N ILE A 26 -1.98 3.07 22.65
CA ILE A 26 -2.90 3.97 23.35
C ILE A 26 -3.80 3.22 24.36
N GLY A 27 -3.46 1.97 24.68
CA GLY A 27 -4.13 1.14 25.66
C GLY A 27 -5.32 0.35 25.12
N ASN A 28 -5.79 -0.62 25.91
CA ASN A 28 -6.93 -1.49 25.59
C ASN A 28 -6.81 -2.22 24.24
N GLY A 29 -5.59 -2.64 23.89
CA GLY A 29 -5.31 -3.31 22.61
C GLY A 29 -5.48 -2.39 21.40
N ARG A 30 -5.38 -1.08 21.56
CA ARG A 30 -5.49 -0.09 20.48
C ARG A 30 -4.16 0.58 20.23
N ILE A 31 -3.92 0.92 18.96
CA ILE A 31 -2.75 1.68 18.52
C ILE A 31 -3.19 2.96 17.81
N GLU A 32 -2.40 4.02 17.92
CA GLU A 32 -2.50 5.21 17.07
C GLU A 32 -1.44 5.12 15.96
N CYS A 33 -1.88 5.05 14.70
CA CYS A 33 -1.00 4.89 13.54
C CYS A 33 -0.57 6.22 12.94
N TYR A 34 0.73 6.48 12.84
CA TYR A 34 1.29 7.72 12.29
C TYR A 34 1.78 7.63 10.84
N SER A 35 1.42 6.54 10.12
CA SER A 35 1.88 6.34 8.73
C SER A 35 1.25 7.30 7.70
N CYS A 36 0.24 8.09 8.09
CA CYS A 36 -0.41 9.11 7.25
C CYS A 36 -1.15 10.13 8.13
N GLY A 37 -1.71 11.18 7.51
CA GLY A 37 -2.41 12.26 8.21
C GLY A 37 -3.67 11.85 8.98
N HIS A 38 -4.26 10.68 8.68
CA HIS A 38 -5.50 10.22 9.32
C HIS A 38 -5.35 9.81 10.79
N ARG A 39 -4.13 9.52 11.26
CA ARG A 39 -3.85 9.14 12.66
C ARG A 39 -4.82 8.12 13.25
N CYS A 40 -5.09 7.05 12.50
CA CYS A 40 -6.14 6.08 12.88
C CYS A 40 -5.85 5.47 14.27
N ALA A 41 -6.86 5.48 15.15
CA ALA A 41 -6.87 4.72 16.40
C ALA A 41 -7.40 3.29 16.13
N ILE A 42 -6.51 2.37 15.77
CA ILE A 42 -6.81 1.02 15.29
C ILE A 42 -6.92 0.04 16.47
N GLY A 43 -8.09 -0.54 16.70
CA GLY A 43 -8.27 -1.59 17.70
C GLY A 43 -7.75 -2.96 17.26
N GLU A 44 -7.53 -3.86 18.20
CA GLU A 44 -7.06 -5.23 17.96
C GLU A 44 -7.87 -5.94 16.87
N GLY A 45 -7.18 -6.56 15.91
CA GLY A 45 -7.79 -7.26 14.77
C GLY A 45 -8.50 -6.35 13.75
N ARG A 46 -8.38 -5.03 13.87
CA ARG A 46 -9.02 -4.06 12.96
C ARG A 46 -8.02 -3.47 11.98
N ASP A 47 -8.55 -2.99 10.86
CA ASP A 47 -7.79 -2.20 9.89
C ASP A 47 -7.95 -0.70 10.17
N GLY A 48 -6.94 0.08 9.79
CA GLY A 48 -7.09 1.53 9.61
C GLY A 48 -7.99 1.85 8.42
N ILE A 49 -8.30 3.14 8.24
CA ILE A 49 -9.16 3.58 7.13
C ILE A 49 -8.62 3.15 5.76
N CYS A 50 -7.29 3.07 5.62
CA CYS A 50 -6.59 2.64 4.43
C CYS A 50 -6.82 1.16 4.02
N LYS A 51 -7.32 0.31 4.93
CA LYS A 51 -7.50 -1.16 4.82
C LYS A 51 -6.22 -1.98 4.61
N VAL A 52 -5.08 -1.33 4.35
CA VAL A 52 -3.77 -2.00 4.16
C VAL A 52 -2.96 -2.11 5.44
N ARG A 53 -3.17 -1.20 6.40
CA ARG A 53 -2.51 -1.22 7.71
C ARG A 53 -3.51 -1.67 8.76
N PHE A 54 -3.10 -2.57 9.64
CA PHE A 54 -3.96 -3.16 10.65
C PHE A 54 -3.21 -3.39 11.97
N ASN A 55 -3.96 -3.59 13.05
CA ASN A 55 -3.43 -3.92 14.35
C ASN A 55 -3.57 -5.43 14.61
N ARG A 56 -2.47 -6.07 15.01
CA ARG A 56 -2.44 -7.48 15.42
C ARG A 56 -1.50 -7.65 16.61
N GLY A 57 -2.04 -8.09 17.74
CA GLY A 57 -1.31 -8.25 19.00
C GLY A 57 -0.78 -6.92 19.53
N GLY A 58 -1.55 -5.84 19.41
CA GLY A 58 -1.14 -4.49 19.81
C GLY A 58 -0.02 -3.89 18.94
N LYS A 59 0.27 -4.48 17.78
CA LYS A 59 1.34 -4.04 16.87
C LYS A 59 0.77 -3.61 15.52
N LEU A 60 1.33 -2.53 14.98
CA LEU A 60 1.01 -2.08 13.63
C LEU A 60 1.62 -3.04 12.60
N TYR A 61 0.82 -3.55 11.68
CA TYR A 61 1.29 -4.22 10.48
C TYR A 61 1.10 -3.33 9.26
N VAL A 62 2.13 -3.27 8.41
CA VAL A 62 2.19 -2.44 7.22
C VAL A 62 2.54 -3.28 5.99
N PRO A 63 2.10 -2.88 4.77
CA PRO A 63 2.47 -3.55 3.53
C PRO A 63 3.98 -3.68 3.35
N TRP A 64 4.44 -4.83 2.84
CA TRP A 64 5.85 -5.10 2.63
C TRP A 64 6.12 -6.13 1.52
N GLY A 65 7.23 -5.95 0.79
CA GLY A 65 7.78 -6.96 -0.11
C GLY A 65 7.01 -7.13 -1.42
N TYR A 66 6.33 -6.09 -1.89
CA TYR A 66 5.65 -6.06 -3.19
C TYR A 66 5.38 -4.64 -3.70
N VAL A 67 5.08 -4.54 -4.99
CA VAL A 67 4.54 -3.33 -5.63
C VAL A 67 3.45 -3.72 -6.64
N ALA A 68 2.43 -2.88 -6.76
CA ALA A 68 1.39 -2.99 -7.79
C ALA A 68 1.86 -2.42 -9.13
N ALA A 69 2.72 -1.40 -9.06
CA ALA A 69 3.35 -0.79 -10.21
C ALA A 69 4.77 -0.35 -9.84
N LEU A 70 5.71 -0.53 -10.77
CA LEU A 70 7.06 0.01 -10.74
C LEU A 70 7.41 0.36 -12.18
N GLN A 71 7.69 1.63 -12.44
CA GLN A 71 7.92 2.16 -13.78
C GLN A 71 9.03 3.21 -13.76
N LEU A 72 9.84 3.22 -14.81
CA LEU A 72 10.80 4.28 -15.14
C LEU A 72 10.21 5.08 -16.31
N ASP A 73 9.69 6.26 -16.00
CA ASP A 73 9.09 7.15 -16.99
C ASP A 73 9.91 8.45 -17.07
N PRO A 74 9.90 9.17 -18.20
CA PRO A 74 10.39 10.55 -18.25
C PRO A 74 9.68 11.42 -17.20
N ILE A 75 10.42 12.35 -16.58
CA ILE A 75 9.89 13.26 -15.55
C ILE A 75 8.71 14.10 -16.08
N GLU A 76 8.65 14.34 -17.39
CA GLU A 76 7.58 15.07 -18.09
C GLU A 76 6.21 14.39 -18.00
N LYS A 77 6.17 13.07 -17.73
CA LYS A 77 4.91 12.36 -17.44
C LYS A 77 4.34 12.74 -16.07
N LYS A 78 5.20 13.21 -15.15
CA LYS A 78 4.82 13.63 -13.80
C LYS A 78 4.38 15.10 -13.83
N PRO A 79 3.67 15.61 -12.81
CA PRO A 79 3.25 17.02 -12.75
C PRO A 79 4.43 18.00 -12.48
N PHE A 80 5.63 17.68 -12.97
CA PHE A 80 6.88 18.39 -12.75
C PHE A 80 7.64 18.58 -14.07
N PHE A 81 6.96 19.01 -15.13
CA PHE A 81 7.48 19.04 -16.50
C PHE A 81 8.82 19.78 -16.66
N HIS A 82 9.05 20.86 -15.90
CA HIS A 82 10.29 21.65 -15.97
C HIS A 82 11.33 21.26 -14.92
N ALA A 83 11.06 20.26 -14.08
CA ALA A 83 12.04 19.75 -13.13
C ALA A 83 12.91 18.71 -13.85
N LEU A 84 14.21 18.97 -13.97
CA LEU A 84 15.19 18.05 -14.55
C LEU A 84 14.79 17.46 -15.92
N PRO A 85 14.49 18.28 -16.96
CA PRO A 85 13.98 17.79 -18.24
C PRO A 85 14.89 16.73 -18.88
N GLY A 86 14.27 15.72 -19.50
CA GLY A 86 14.94 14.58 -20.14
C GLY A 86 15.40 13.47 -19.18
N ASN A 87 15.30 13.67 -17.86
CA ASN A 87 15.65 12.64 -16.89
C ASN A 87 14.53 11.62 -16.70
N LEU A 88 14.93 10.40 -16.31
CA LEU A 88 14.00 9.36 -15.86
C LEU A 88 13.64 9.57 -14.39
N ALA A 89 12.38 9.29 -14.07
CA ALA A 89 11.83 9.28 -12.73
C ALA A 89 11.23 7.90 -12.44
N MET A 90 11.81 7.20 -11.48
CA MET A 90 11.23 5.96 -10.98
C MET A 90 9.98 6.26 -10.15
N SER A 91 8.88 5.57 -10.44
CA SER A 91 7.67 5.59 -9.64
C SER A 91 7.26 4.18 -9.30
N PHE A 92 6.96 3.95 -8.03
CA PHE A 92 6.42 2.70 -7.56
C PHE A 92 5.30 2.94 -6.56
N GLY A 93 4.36 2.01 -6.49
CA GLY A 93 3.20 2.09 -5.61
C GLY A 93 2.70 0.72 -5.23
N MET A 94 2.18 0.59 -4.01
CA MET A 94 1.57 -0.63 -3.50
C MET A 94 0.05 -0.62 -3.76
N LEU A 95 -0.62 -1.73 -3.45
CA LEU A 95 -2.07 -1.78 -3.48
C LEU A 95 -2.65 -1.07 -2.25
N GLY A 96 -3.78 -0.38 -2.45
CA GLY A 96 -4.50 0.37 -1.42
C GLY A 96 -4.06 1.82 -1.27
N CYS A 97 -4.97 2.65 -0.77
CA CYS A 97 -4.77 4.07 -0.51
C CYS A 97 -5.47 4.47 0.80
N ASP A 98 -4.99 5.51 1.48
CA ASP A 98 -5.67 6.12 2.63
C ASP A 98 -6.79 7.09 2.21
N TYR A 99 -6.91 7.41 0.91
CA TYR A 99 -8.02 8.17 0.33
C TYR A 99 -9.05 7.29 -0.39
N GLN A 100 -10.22 7.88 -0.65
CA GLN A 100 -11.35 7.28 -1.38
C GLN A 100 -11.85 8.24 -2.48
N CYS A 101 -10.92 8.75 -3.29
CA CYS A 101 -11.24 9.75 -4.31
C CYS A 101 -12.22 9.20 -5.36
N GLY A 102 -13.30 9.94 -5.65
CA GLY A 102 -14.28 9.58 -6.70
C GLY A 102 -13.76 9.73 -8.13
N TYR A 103 -12.58 10.32 -8.31
CA TYR A 103 -11.93 10.61 -9.60
C TYR A 103 -10.50 10.06 -9.66
N CYS A 104 -10.24 8.95 -8.96
CA CYS A 104 -8.90 8.38 -8.87
C CYS A 104 -8.45 7.80 -10.22
N GLN A 105 -7.38 8.34 -10.82
CA GLN A 105 -6.77 7.75 -12.02
C GLN A 105 -6.11 6.39 -11.73
N ASN A 106 -5.67 6.17 -10.49
CA ASN A 106 -5.08 4.91 -10.03
C ASN A 106 -6.11 4.04 -9.30
N TRP A 107 -7.39 4.11 -9.69
CA TRP A 107 -8.49 3.45 -8.97
C TRP A 107 -8.31 1.93 -8.84
N LEU A 108 -7.87 1.26 -9.92
CA LEU A 108 -7.65 -0.20 -9.95
C LEU A 108 -6.71 -0.70 -8.85
N THR A 109 -5.65 0.05 -8.53
CA THR A 109 -4.68 -0.29 -7.48
C THR A 109 -5.06 0.30 -6.12
N SER A 110 -5.60 1.51 -6.09
CA SER A 110 -5.89 2.24 -4.85
C SER A 110 -7.12 1.69 -4.12
N GLN A 111 -8.10 1.17 -4.86
CA GLN A 111 -9.39 0.73 -4.32
C GLN A 111 -9.54 -0.79 -4.25
N THR A 112 -8.50 -1.58 -4.56
CA THR A 112 -8.53 -3.05 -4.57
C THR A 112 -9.04 -3.69 -3.27
N LEU A 113 -8.88 -3.00 -2.14
CA LEU A 113 -9.35 -3.46 -0.81
C LEU A 113 -10.69 -2.86 -0.38
N ARG A 114 -11.40 -2.15 -1.27
CA ARG A 114 -12.70 -1.53 -0.98
C ARG A 114 -13.76 -1.84 -2.02
N ASP A 115 -13.35 -1.90 -3.28
CA ASP A 115 -14.23 -2.15 -4.40
C ASP A 115 -13.82 -3.46 -5.06
N SER A 116 -14.74 -4.42 -5.11
CA SER A 116 -14.51 -5.72 -5.73
C SER A 116 -14.29 -5.63 -7.25
N LYS A 117 -14.66 -4.51 -7.87
CA LYS A 117 -14.39 -4.23 -9.28
C LYS A 117 -12.99 -3.67 -9.51
N ALA A 118 -12.33 -3.16 -8.46
CA ALA A 118 -10.95 -2.71 -8.54
C ALA A 118 -10.03 -3.92 -8.32
N SER A 119 -9.28 -4.29 -9.35
CA SER A 119 -8.29 -5.36 -9.26
C SER A 119 -7.05 -4.98 -10.02
N ALA A 120 -5.89 -5.30 -9.45
CA ALA A 120 -4.61 -5.11 -10.08
C ALA A 120 -3.64 -6.20 -9.62
N GLU A 121 -2.78 -6.63 -10.52
CA GLU A 121 -1.69 -7.54 -10.20
C GLU A 121 -0.65 -6.83 -9.33
N PHE A 122 0.18 -7.62 -8.68
CA PHE A 122 1.34 -7.13 -7.97
C PHE A 122 2.51 -8.09 -8.15
N GLN A 123 3.72 -7.55 -8.06
CA GLN A 123 4.95 -8.31 -8.11
C GLN A 123 5.68 -8.22 -6.77
N ALA A 124 6.33 -9.33 -6.39
CA ALA A 124 7.22 -9.33 -5.23
C ALA A 124 8.47 -8.51 -5.55
N VAL A 125 8.84 -7.60 -4.65
CA VAL A 125 10.04 -6.77 -4.79
C VAL A 125 10.47 -6.31 -3.39
N THR A 126 11.78 -6.28 -3.14
CA THR A 126 12.35 -5.74 -1.90
C THR A 126 12.75 -4.27 -2.09
N PRO A 127 12.88 -3.47 -1.01
CA PRO A 127 13.44 -2.13 -1.11
C PRO A 127 14.84 -2.11 -1.77
N GLU A 128 15.64 -3.13 -1.50
CA GLU A 128 16.98 -3.29 -2.08
C GLU A 128 16.90 -3.51 -3.60
N ASP A 129 15.95 -4.31 -4.08
CA ASP A 129 15.71 -4.50 -5.51
C ASP A 129 15.28 -3.18 -6.18
N ILE A 130 14.41 -2.40 -5.54
CA ILE A 130 13.98 -1.08 -6.06
C ILE A 130 15.18 -0.13 -6.16
N ALA A 131 16.01 -0.07 -5.11
CA ALA A 131 17.21 0.77 -5.11
C ALA A 131 18.20 0.33 -6.20
N PHE A 132 18.41 -0.97 -6.36
CA PHE A 132 19.26 -1.52 -7.42
C PHE A 132 18.74 -1.16 -8.82
N LEU A 133 17.45 -1.32 -9.07
CA LEU A 133 16.82 -0.94 -10.34
C LEU A 133 16.91 0.57 -10.62
N ALA A 134 16.99 1.42 -9.59
CA ALA A 134 17.09 2.86 -9.75
C ALA A 134 18.49 3.34 -10.14
N HIS A 135 19.49 2.47 -10.04
CA HIS A 135 20.88 2.77 -10.41
C HIS A 135 21.29 2.22 -11.79
N GLN A 136 20.40 1.50 -12.47
CA GLN A 136 20.59 1.08 -13.85
C GLN A 136 20.17 2.17 -14.83
#